data_AF-A0A8B6FHN9-F1
#
_entry.id   AF-A0A8B6FHN9-F1
#
_cell.length_a   1.000
_cell.length_b   1.000
_cell.length_c   1.000
_cell.angle_alpha   90.00
_cell.angle_beta   90.00
_cell.angle_gamma   90.00
#
_symmetry.space_group_name_H-M   'P 1'
#
loop_
_entity.id
_entity.type
_entity.pdbx_description
1 polymer ?
#
loop_
_entity_poly.entity_id
_entity_poly.type
_entity_poly.pdbx_seq_one_letter_code
_entity_poly.pdbx_strand_id
1 'polypeptide(L)'
;MKITLKAIRSNLSGPKVFLKRKPSEVRVNGYMKTVLIAWQANHDLQFVLDAFACAVYIVSYISKSQKGMSALLDQAAKEARQGNLDLKHQQSSALEKLGPDSTEIESDNDIKRYSRRPKQLENWCLADYVSQLELQYPKTSESSDDHETEQQENESESENEEANADVIEEINNKIDITLKNGIRIYQRKTPKVIRYVKYNYKTDSENFYRERLMLFYPWRNELSDLQCGHETFEKCT
;
A
#
# COMPACT_ATOMS: atom_id res chain seq x y z
N MET A 1 16.99 -15.39 -19.30
CA MET A 1 17.13 -15.66 -17.84
C MET A 1 18.18 -14.80 -17.12
N LYS A 2 19.27 -14.33 -17.76
CA LYS A 2 20.32 -13.53 -17.08
C LYS A 2 19.89 -12.10 -16.69
N ILE A 3 18.96 -11.48 -17.42
CA ILE A 3 18.52 -10.09 -17.18
C ILE A 3 17.60 -9.99 -15.95
N THR A 4 16.68 -10.94 -15.75
CA THR A 4 15.74 -10.94 -14.61
C THR A 4 16.44 -11.12 -13.27
N LEU A 5 17.54 -11.89 -13.23
CA LEU A 5 18.36 -12.04 -12.02
C LEU A 5 19.09 -10.76 -11.61
N LYS A 6 19.52 -9.93 -12.57
CA LYS A 6 20.17 -8.64 -12.28
C LYS A 6 19.20 -7.64 -11.65
N ALA A 7 17.96 -7.57 -12.15
CA ALA A 7 16.91 -6.69 -11.60
C ALA A 7 16.44 -7.13 -10.20
N ILE A 8 16.41 -8.43 -9.90
CA ILE A 8 16.12 -8.92 -8.55
C ILE A 8 17.28 -8.56 -7.61
N ARG A 9 18.53 -8.67 -8.07
CA ARG A 9 19.72 -8.38 -7.26
C ARG A 9 19.84 -6.91 -6.85
N SER A 10 19.43 -5.97 -7.69
CA SER A 10 19.48 -4.53 -7.37
C SER A 10 18.51 -4.11 -6.26
N ASN A 11 17.57 -4.97 -5.87
CA ASN A 11 16.54 -4.69 -4.86
C ASN A 11 16.73 -5.50 -3.56
N LEU A 12 17.90 -6.12 -3.38
CA LEU A 12 18.23 -6.93 -2.21
C LEU A 12 19.27 -6.21 -1.36
N SER A 13 18.85 -5.76 -0.18
CA SER A 13 19.71 -5.15 0.85
C SER A 13 20.54 -6.20 1.62
N GLY A 14 20.18 -7.49 1.54
CA GLY A 14 20.88 -8.55 2.24
C GLY A 14 20.71 -9.93 1.60
N PRO A 15 21.42 -10.95 2.13
CA PRO A 15 21.32 -12.32 1.63
C PRO A 15 19.88 -12.82 1.80
N LYS A 16 19.32 -13.41 0.75
CA LYS A 16 17.93 -13.90 0.73
C LYS A 16 17.84 -15.22 -0.03
N VAL A 17 17.23 -16.23 0.60
CA VAL A 17 17.00 -17.53 -0.04
C VAL A 17 15.75 -17.46 -0.91
N PHE A 18 15.90 -17.82 -2.18
CA PHE A 18 14.79 -18.01 -3.10
C PHE A 18 14.66 -19.49 -3.45
N LEU A 19 13.46 -20.04 -3.27
CA LEU A 19 13.15 -21.37 -3.77
C LEU A 19 12.97 -21.31 -5.29
N LYS A 20 13.53 -22.29 -6.01
CA LYS A 20 13.26 -22.44 -7.44
C LYS A 20 11.77 -22.79 -7.60
N ARG A 21 11.03 -21.95 -8.32
CA ARG A 21 9.58 -22.09 -8.54
C ARG A 21 9.22 -22.11 -10.02
N LYS A 22 8.14 -22.80 -10.35
CA LYS A 22 7.40 -22.67 -11.61
C LYS A 22 6.34 -21.56 -11.49
N PRO A 23 5.92 -20.91 -12.59
CA PRO A 23 4.85 -19.90 -12.55
C PRO A 23 3.53 -20.39 -11.92
N SER A 24 3.25 -21.68 -12.01
CA SER A 24 2.08 -22.33 -11.39
C SER A 24 2.15 -22.41 -9.86
N GLU A 25 3.34 -22.27 -9.26
CA GLU A 25 3.59 -22.43 -7.81
C GLU A 25 3.54 -21.08 -7.05
N VAL A 26 2.91 -20.06 -7.63
CA VAL A 26 2.87 -18.70 -7.05
C VAL A 26 2.20 -18.65 -5.67
N ARG A 27 1.24 -19.55 -5.41
CA ARG A 27 0.49 -19.64 -4.15
C ARG A 27 1.11 -20.60 -3.12
N VAL A 28 2.26 -21.19 -3.43
CA VAL A 28 2.98 -22.04 -2.49
C VAL A 28 3.87 -21.15 -1.63
N ASN A 29 3.81 -21.30 -0.30
CA ASN A 29 4.59 -20.48 0.63
C ASN A 29 6.06 -20.93 0.68
N GLY A 30 6.88 -20.33 1.55
CA GLY A 30 8.22 -20.86 1.82
C GLY A 30 8.09 -22.27 2.41
N TYR A 31 8.81 -23.27 1.91
CA TYR A 31 8.71 -24.63 2.43
C TYR A 31 10.07 -25.31 2.48
N MET A 32 10.19 -26.27 3.40
CA MET A 32 11.31 -27.20 3.43
C MET A 32 10.94 -28.43 2.58
N LYS A 33 11.77 -28.78 1.59
CA LYS A 33 11.49 -29.88 0.64
C LYS A 33 11.22 -31.21 1.32
N THR A 34 12.03 -31.56 2.33
CA THR A 34 11.89 -32.83 3.08
C THR A 34 10.55 -32.90 3.81
N VAL A 35 10.15 -31.80 4.47
CA VAL A 35 8.88 -31.71 5.19
C VAL A 35 7.70 -31.73 4.22
N LEU A 36 7.83 -31.08 3.06
CA LEU A 36 6.79 -31.10 2.04
C LEU A 36 6.52 -32.52 1.53
N ILE A 37 7.56 -33.36 1.37
CA ILE A 37 7.38 -34.76 0.95
C ILE A 37 6.69 -35.58 2.05
N ALA A 38 7.06 -35.36 3.32
CA ALA A 38 6.54 -36.13 4.44
C ALA A 38 5.10 -35.74 4.84
N TRP A 39 4.79 -34.44 4.88
CA TRP A 39 3.51 -33.91 5.35
C TRP A 39 2.55 -33.61 4.18
N GLN A 40 3.06 -33.34 2.97
CA GLN A 40 2.23 -33.07 1.78
C GLN A 40 1.23 -31.92 1.93
N ALA A 41 1.54 -30.93 2.76
CA ALA A 41 0.72 -29.74 2.97
C ALA A 41 1.50 -28.45 2.72
N ASN A 42 0.78 -27.34 2.51
CA ASN A 42 1.39 -26.04 2.35
C ASN A 42 1.83 -25.53 3.73
N HIS A 43 3.13 -25.31 3.89
CA HIS A 43 3.73 -24.79 5.12
C HIS A 43 4.32 -23.42 4.85
N ASP A 44 4.47 -22.62 5.90
CA ASP A 44 5.12 -21.30 5.83
C ASP A 44 6.41 -21.33 6.66
N LEU A 45 7.45 -21.90 6.06
CA LEU A 45 8.78 -22.08 6.63
C LEU A 45 9.80 -21.25 5.84
N GLN A 46 10.58 -20.44 6.55
CA GLN A 46 11.63 -19.61 5.95
C GLN A 46 12.99 -19.92 6.58
N PHE A 47 14.05 -19.91 5.76
CA PHE A 47 15.41 -20.03 6.25
C PHE A 47 15.80 -18.77 7.03
N VAL A 48 16.34 -18.99 8.23
CA VAL A 48 16.96 -17.93 9.03
C VAL A 48 18.40 -17.76 8.55
N LEU A 49 18.71 -16.57 8.04
CA LEU A 49 20.06 -16.22 7.55
C LEU A 49 20.84 -15.35 8.53
N ASP A 50 20.15 -14.79 9.53
CA ASP A 50 20.71 -13.92 10.55
C ASP A 50 20.11 -14.28 11.92
N ALA A 51 21.00 -14.55 12.89
CA ALA A 51 20.61 -14.88 14.25
C ALA A 51 19.94 -13.70 14.97
N PHE A 52 20.34 -12.46 14.65
CA PHE A 52 19.73 -11.27 15.22
C PHE A 52 18.30 -11.09 14.71
N ALA A 53 18.08 -11.19 13.40
CA ALA A 53 16.74 -11.18 12.80
C ALA A 53 15.82 -12.27 13.41
N CYS A 54 16.36 -13.45 13.74
CA CYS A 54 15.60 -14.49 14.43
C CYS A 54 15.16 -14.06 15.83
N ALA A 55 16.09 -13.51 16.63
CA ALA A 55 15.80 -13.01 17.97
C ALA A 55 14.76 -11.87 17.93
N VAL A 56 14.93 -10.89 17.04
CA VAL A 56 13.96 -9.81 16.83
C VAL A 56 12.60 -10.35 16.43
N TYR A 57 12.55 -11.35 15.54
CA TYR A 57 11.29 -11.99 15.14
C TYR A 57 10.60 -12.65 16.35
N ILE A 58 11.32 -13.43 17.15
CA ILE A 58 10.81 -14.09 18.36
C ILE A 58 10.27 -13.04 19.34
N VAL A 59 11.06 -12.01 19.64
CA VAL A 59 10.64 -10.91 20.53
C VAL A 59 9.38 -10.24 19.99
N SER A 60 9.34 -9.94 18.69
CA SER A 60 8.17 -9.32 18.04
C SER A 60 6.91 -10.19 18.12
N TYR A 61 7.09 -11.52 18.09
CA TYR A 61 5.99 -12.49 18.15
C TYR A 61 5.48 -12.66 19.58
N ILE A 62 6.37 -12.74 20.57
CA ILE A 62 6.00 -12.78 21.99
C ILE A 62 5.26 -11.49 22.36
N SER A 63 5.79 -10.34 21.93
CA SER A 63 5.17 -9.04 22.17
C SER A 63 3.93 -8.79 21.31
N LYS A 64 3.55 -9.70 20.39
CA LYS A 64 2.40 -9.50 19.48
C LYS A 64 1.08 -9.38 20.24
N SER A 65 0.88 -10.15 21.30
CA SER A 65 -0.30 -10.04 22.18
C SER A 65 -0.26 -8.78 23.05
N GLN A 66 0.93 -8.27 23.33
CA GLN A 66 1.15 -7.08 24.16
C GLN A 66 1.03 -5.78 23.35
N LYS A 67 1.22 -5.81 22.02
CA LYS A 67 1.07 -4.62 21.16
C LYS A 67 -0.31 -3.95 21.28
N GLY A 68 -1.38 -4.74 21.41
CA GLY A 68 -2.73 -4.21 21.64
C GLY A 68 -2.92 -3.62 23.04
N MET A 69 -2.24 -4.19 24.06
CA MET A 69 -2.23 -3.65 25.41
C MET A 69 -1.33 -2.42 25.57
N SER A 70 -0.25 -2.29 24.78
CA SER A 70 0.64 -1.12 24.81
C SER A 70 -0.14 0.13 24.46
N ALA A 71 -0.91 0.14 23.37
CA ALA A 71 -1.73 1.28 23.00
C ALA A 71 -2.76 1.65 24.10
N LEU A 72 -3.39 0.66 24.72
CA LEU A 72 -4.33 0.87 25.83
C LEU A 72 -3.64 1.37 27.10
N LEU A 73 -2.44 0.88 27.42
CA LEU A 73 -1.65 1.29 28.58
C LEU A 73 -1.02 2.67 28.37
N ASP A 74 -0.56 2.98 27.16
CA ASP A 74 -0.05 4.29 26.75
C ASP A 74 -1.18 5.32 26.77
N GLN A 75 -2.38 4.93 26.33
CA GLN A 75 -3.57 5.77 26.41
C GLN A 75 -4.01 5.97 27.86
N ALA A 76 -4.07 4.92 28.68
CA ALA A 76 -4.37 5.04 30.11
C ALA A 76 -3.32 5.88 30.85
N ALA A 77 -2.05 5.78 30.48
CA ALA A 77 -0.96 6.58 31.03
C ALA A 77 -1.04 8.05 30.57
N LYS A 78 -1.43 8.32 29.32
CA LYS A 78 -1.71 9.68 28.82
C LYS A 78 -2.93 10.29 29.52
N GLU A 79 -4.01 9.54 29.66
CA GLU A 79 -5.24 9.95 30.36
C GLU A 79 -4.98 10.20 31.87
N ALA A 80 -4.16 9.37 32.51
CA ALA A 80 -3.72 9.59 33.90
C ALA A 80 -2.82 10.82 34.05
N ARG A 81 -1.97 11.12 33.06
CA ARG A 81 -1.12 12.33 33.04
C ARG A 81 -1.91 13.61 32.72
N GLN A 82 -2.99 13.53 31.96
CA GLN A 82 -3.75 14.69 31.50
C GLN A 82 -4.73 15.26 32.53
N GLY A 83 -4.95 14.59 33.66
CA GLY A 83 -5.82 15.12 34.71
C GLY A 83 -7.30 15.08 34.30
N ASN A 84 -8.05 14.25 34.99
CA ASN A 84 -9.41 13.85 34.63
C ASN A 84 -10.48 14.93 34.92
N LEU A 85 -10.54 16.05 34.16
CA LEU A 85 -11.68 16.97 34.21
C LEU A 85 -12.07 17.70 32.91
N ASP A 86 -11.23 17.77 31.87
CA ASP A 86 -11.54 18.62 30.69
C ASP A 86 -12.07 17.83 29.48
N LEU A 87 -11.77 16.54 29.35
CA LEU A 87 -12.10 15.74 28.16
C LEU A 87 -13.61 15.61 27.90
N LYS A 88 -14.46 15.53 28.94
CA LYS A 88 -15.92 15.51 28.74
C LYS A 88 -16.48 16.85 28.25
N HIS A 89 -15.89 17.97 28.67
CA HIS A 89 -16.33 19.32 28.29
C HIS A 89 -15.73 19.77 26.94
N GLN A 90 -14.53 19.29 26.61
CA GLN A 90 -13.86 19.57 25.35
C GLN A 90 -14.36 18.67 24.21
N GLN A 91 -14.67 17.39 24.49
CA GLN A 91 -15.35 16.52 23.52
C GLN A 91 -16.78 16.98 23.27
N SER A 92 -17.54 17.41 24.29
CA SER A 92 -18.91 17.90 24.07
C SER A 92 -18.94 19.19 23.26
N SER A 93 -18.04 20.14 23.52
CA SER A 93 -17.97 21.41 22.77
C SER A 93 -17.37 21.28 21.36
N ALA A 94 -16.52 20.27 21.11
CA ALA A 94 -16.06 19.93 19.77
C ALA A 94 -17.11 19.16 18.96
N LEU A 95 -17.90 18.29 19.62
CA LEU A 95 -19.02 17.56 19.01
C LEU A 95 -20.24 18.45 18.73
N GLU A 96 -20.47 19.52 19.50
CA GLU A 96 -21.53 20.52 19.24
C GLU A 96 -21.25 21.42 18.03
N LYS A 97 -19.98 21.56 17.62
CA LYS A 97 -19.59 22.30 16.40
C LYS A 97 -19.66 21.46 15.12
N LEU A 98 -19.81 20.15 15.27
CA LEU A 98 -20.13 19.24 14.17
C LEU A 98 -21.64 19.14 14.11
N GLY A 99 -22.24 19.44 12.95
CA GLY A 99 -23.69 19.23 12.77
C GLY A 99 -24.06 17.78 13.14
N PRO A 100 -25.28 17.52 13.61
CA PRO A 100 -25.72 16.23 14.16
C PRO A 100 -25.57 15.00 13.22
N ASP A 101 -25.05 15.18 12.00
CA ASP A 101 -24.93 14.15 10.96
C ASP A 101 -23.50 13.88 10.47
N SER A 102 -22.43 14.44 11.07
CA SER A 102 -21.06 14.18 10.58
C SER A 102 -20.31 13.15 11.43
N THR A 103 -20.30 11.90 10.96
CA THR A 103 -19.60 10.75 11.57
C THR A 103 -18.84 9.94 10.52
N GLU A 104 -18.01 10.58 9.68
CA GLU A 104 -17.17 9.85 8.73
C GLU A 104 -15.69 9.90 9.13
N ILE A 105 -15.31 9.02 10.06
CA ILE A 105 -13.95 8.45 10.04
C ILE A 105 -14.05 7.19 9.17
N GLU A 106 -14.27 7.35 7.86
CA GLU A 106 -14.05 6.28 6.90
C GLU A 106 -12.60 6.36 6.39
N SER A 107 -11.83 5.30 6.60
CA SER A 107 -10.59 5.12 5.85
C SER A 107 -10.98 4.84 4.40
N ASP A 108 -11.05 5.89 3.58
CA ASP A 108 -11.51 5.77 2.19
C ASP A 108 -10.69 4.69 1.46
N ASN A 109 -11.33 3.66 0.90
CA ASN A 109 -10.64 2.54 0.21
C ASN A 109 -10.11 3.00 -1.15
N ASP A 110 -9.05 2.38 -1.68
CA ASP A 110 -8.41 2.77 -2.96
C ASP A 110 -9.42 2.88 -4.13
N ILE A 111 -10.43 2.00 -4.12
CA ILE A 111 -11.52 1.98 -5.10
C ILE A 111 -12.38 3.25 -5.01
N LYS A 112 -12.81 3.62 -3.80
CA LYS A 112 -13.63 4.83 -3.58
C LYS A 112 -12.86 6.09 -3.99
N ARG A 113 -11.58 6.15 -3.65
CA ARG A 113 -10.67 7.25 -4.06
C ARG A 113 -10.55 7.35 -5.58
N TYR A 114 -10.38 6.21 -6.25
CA TYR A 114 -10.31 6.13 -7.70
C TYR A 114 -11.60 6.61 -8.37
N SER A 115 -12.78 6.23 -7.86
CA SER A 115 -14.06 6.73 -8.37
C SER A 115 -14.22 8.25 -8.25
N ARG A 116 -13.66 8.86 -7.18
CA ARG A 116 -13.69 10.30 -6.91
C ARG A 116 -12.51 11.06 -7.53
N ARG A 117 -11.69 10.43 -8.37
CA ARG A 117 -10.46 11.04 -8.92
C ARG A 117 -10.75 12.32 -9.73
N PRO A 118 -9.78 13.26 -9.79
CA PRO A 118 -9.87 14.45 -10.62
C PRO A 118 -10.03 14.14 -12.11
N LYS A 119 -10.66 15.05 -12.86
CA LYS A 119 -10.91 14.90 -14.30
C LYS A 119 -9.63 14.75 -15.13
N GLN A 120 -8.49 15.24 -14.64
CA GLN A 120 -7.19 15.07 -15.27
C GLN A 120 -6.76 13.59 -15.34
N LEU A 121 -7.28 12.76 -14.44
CA LEU A 121 -7.00 11.33 -14.37
C LEU A 121 -8.16 10.49 -14.91
N GLU A 122 -9.09 11.07 -15.69
CA GLU A 122 -10.29 10.36 -16.16
C GLU A 122 -9.95 9.07 -16.91
N ASN A 123 -8.92 9.14 -17.77
CA ASN A 123 -8.52 8.03 -18.64
C ASN A 123 -7.60 7.01 -17.96
N TRP A 124 -7.27 7.20 -16.68
CA TRP A 124 -6.43 6.27 -15.94
C TRP A 124 -7.25 5.07 -15.50
N CYS A 125 -6.70 3.86 -15.64
CA CYS A 125 -7.28 2.65 -15.05
C CYS A 125 -6.95 2.56 -13.56
N LEU A 126 -7.67 1.71 -12.82
CA LEU A 126 -7.45 1.53 -11.37
C LEU A 126 -6.03 1.03 -11.08
N ALA A 127 -5.51 0.11 -11.90
CA ALA A 127 -4.16 -0.43 -11.71
C ALA A 127 -3.07 0.65 -11.85
N ASP A 128 -3.18 1.54 -12.82
CA ASP A 128 -2.23 2.65 -12.99
C ASP A 128 -2.34 3.66 -11.86
N TYR A 129 -3.57 4.00 -11.46
CA TYR A 129 -3.82 4.93 -10.36
C TYR A 129 -3.17 4.44 -9.06
N VAL A 130 -3.44 3.19 -8.66
CA VAL A 130 -2.95 2.62 -7.40
C VAL A 130 -1.46 2.30 -7.43
N SER A 131 -0.92 1.90 -8.59
CA SER A 131 0.50 1.56 -8.70
C SER A 131 1.38 2.82 -8.73
N GLN A 132 0.97 3.86 -9.45
CA GLN A 132 1.83 4.99 -9.76
C GLN A 132 1.60 6.22 -8.87
N LEU A 133 0.45 6.36 -8.21
CA LEU A 133 0.12 7.57 -7.44
C LEU A 133 0.14 7.34 -5.93
N GLU A 134 0.39 8.42 -5.18
CA GLU A 134 0.39 8.45 -3.72
C GLU A 134 -0.35 9.69 -3.22
N LEU A 135 -1.08 9.53 -2.10
CA LEU A 135 -1.83 10.59 -1.46
C LEU A 135 -1.08 11.08 -0.23
N GLN A 136 -0.90 12.39 -0.13
CA GLN A 136 -0.40 13.07 1.06
C GLN A 136 -1.54 13.92 1.64
N TYR A 137 -1.89 13.65 2.89
CA TYR A 137 -2.89 14.39 3.63
C TYR A 137 -2.25 15.59 4.35
N PRO A 138 -2.97 16.71 4.51
CA PRO A 138 -2.46 17.84 5.28
C PRO A 138 -2.26 17.44 6.73
N LYS A 139 -1.12 17.82 7.33
CA LYS A 139 -0.86 17.58 8.75
C LYS A 139 -1.75 18.52 9.58
N THR A 140 -2.62 17.97 10.42
CA THR A 140 -3.31 18.73 11.46
C THR A 140 -2.28 19.22 12.47
N SER A 141 -2.17 20.54 12.63
CA SER A 141 -1.19 21.16 13.50
C SER A 141 -1.65 21.17 14.95
N GLU A 142 -1.44 20.06 15.69
CA GLU A 142 -1.25 20.07 17.16
C GLU A 142 -0.22 19.00 17.59
N SER A 143 0.96 19.51 17.97
CA SER A 143 2.01 19.04 18.92
C SER A 143 2.41 17.56 19.11
N SER A 144 3.68 17.32 18.76
CA SER A 144 4.80 16.69 19.51
C SER A 144 4.87 15.18 19.78
N ASP A 145 6.03 14.65 19.37
CA ASP A 145 6.76 13.43 19.75
C ASP A 145 6.14 12.07 19.43
N ASP A 146 6.59 11.48 18.32
CA ASP A 146 7.55 10.38 18.40
C ASP A 146 8.32 10.22 17.07
N HIS A 147 9.62 10.04 17.20
CA HIS A 147 10.54 9.67 16.12
C HIS A 147 10.19 8.27 15.58
N GLU A 148 9.75 8.16 14.33
CA GLU A 148 10.12 7.03 13.49
C GLU A 148 11.04 7.53 12.38
N THR A 149 12.33 7.38 12.65
CA THR A 149 13.41 7.53 11.68
C THR A 149 13.30 6.42 10.64
N GLU A 150 12.63 6.67 9.52
CA GLU A 150 12.93 5.96 8.28
C GLU A 150 14.27 6.51 7.77
N GLN A 151 15.34 5.74 7.99
CA GLN A 151 16.68 6.06 7.49
C GLN A 151 16.66 6.14 5.96
N GLN A 152 16.66 7.37 5.43
CA GLN A 152 17.17 7.68 4.10
C GLN A 152 18.66 7.97 4.24
N GLU A 153 19.50 6.97 3.93
CA GLU A 153 20.89 7.24 3.58
C GLU A 153 20.91 7.92 2.21
N ASN A 154 21.02 9.25 2.22
CA ASN A 154 21.51 10.04 1.09
C ASN A 154 23.00 10.30 1.37
N GLU A 155 23.89 9.57 0.71
CA GLU A 155 25.27 10.03 0.52
C GLU A 155 25.31 10.83 -0.79
N SER A 156 25.41 12.15 -0.63
CA SER A 156 25.82 13.07 -1.68
C SER A 156 27.32 13.29 -1.56
N GLU A 157 28.10 12.82 -2.53
CA GLU A 157 29.42 13.39 -2.80
C GLU A 157 29.36 14.10 -4.15
N SER A 158 29.63 15.40 -4.08
CA SER A 158 29.81 16.31 -5.20
C SER A 158 31.24 16.23 -5.69
N GLU A 159 31.44 15.97 -6.98
CA GLU A 159 32.59 16.52 -7.70
C GLU A 159 32.11 17.11 -9.02
N ASN A 160 32.42 18.39 -9.20
CA ASN A 160 32.20 19.16 -10.42
C ASN A 160 33.10 18.65 -11.54
N GLU A 161 32.57 18.51 -12.76
CA GLU A 161 33.28 18.98 -13.96
C GLU A 161 32.26 19.46 -15.01
N GLU A 162 32.53 20.66 -15.52
CA GLU A 162 31.80 21.40 -16.56
C GLU A 162 32.15 20.85 -17.95
N ALA A 163 31.15 20.59 -18.81
CA ALA A 163 31.27 20.79 -20.26
C ALA A 163 29.89 20.82 -20.93
N ASN A 164 29.64 21.92 -21.65
CA ASN A 164 28.48 22.26 -22.48
C ASN A 164 28.05 21.16 -23.48
N ALA A 165 26.74 21.00 -23.69
CA ALA A 165 26.06 21.36 -24.94
C ALA A 165 24.65 20.74 -25.03
N ASP A 166 23.73 21.56 -25.56
CA ASP A 166 22.42 21.25 -26.15
C ASP A 166 21.23 20.93 -25.24
N VAL A 167 20.46 22.01 -25.04
CA VAL A 167 19.08 22.07 -24.54
C VAL A 167 18.16 21.27 -25.46
N ILE A 168 17.61 20.18 -24.94
CA ILE A 168 16.30 19.66 -25.33
C ILE A 168 15.52 19.48 -24.01
N GLU A 169 14.71 20.47 -23.65
CA GLU A 169 13.78 20.37 -22.52
C GLU A 169 12.64 19.40 -22.88
N GLU A 170 12.82 18.12 -22.60
CA GLU A 170 11.67 17.23 -22.42
C GLU A 170 10.95 17.63 -21.12
N ILE A 171 9.78 18.27 -21.28
CA ILE A 171 8.86 18.55 -20.17
C ILE A 171 8.44 17.20 -19.57
N ASN A 172 9.15 16.82 -18.51
CA ASN A 172 8.89 15.63 -17.71
C ASN A 172 7.61 15.90 -16.90
N ASN A 173 6.45 15.71 -17.53
CA ASN A 173 5.11 15.91 -16.95
C ASN A 173 4.82 14.87 -15.86
N LYS A 174 5.49 14.99 -14.72
CA LYS A 174 5.23 14.19 -13.52
C LYS A 174 3.93 14.68 -12.87
N ILE A 175 3.00 13.77 -12.55
CA ILE A 175 1.71 14.14 -11.95
C ILE A 175 1.93 14.66 -10.53
N ASP A 176 1.41 15.87 -10.26
CA ASP A 176 1.36 16.49 -8.93
C ASP A 176 0.13 17.41 -8.85
N ILE A 177 -0.88 16.99 -8.09
CA ILE A 177 -2.20 17.63 -8.05
C ILE A 177 -2.57 17.89 -6.59
N THR A 178 -2.89 19.13 -6.26
CA THR A 178 -3.43 19.49 -4.94
C THR A 178 -4.93 19.74 -5.04
N LEU A 179 -5.70 19.00 -4.24
CA LEU A 179 -7.15 19.13 -4.13
C LEU A 179 -7.53 20.29 -3.21
N LYS A 180 -8.78 20.77 -3.34
CA LYS A 180 -9.32 21.89 -2.52
C LYS A 180 -9.31 21.62 -1.01
N ASN A 181 -9.32 20.34 -0.62
CA ASN A 181 -9.25 19.90 0.77
C ASN A 181 -7.80 19.77 1.30
N GLY A 182 -6.80 20.21 0.54
CA GLY A 182 -5.39 20.16 0.93
C GLY A 182 -4.71 18.81 0.71
N ILE A 183 -5.40 17.81 0.16
CA ILE A 183 -4.81 16.52 -0.19
C ILE A 183 -3.97 16.67 -1.47
N ARG A 184 -2.73 16.22 -1.45
CA ARG A 184 -1.82 16.20 -2.60
C ARG A 184 -1.72 14.79 -3.18
N ILE A 185 -1.93 14.65 -4.48
CA ILE A 185 -1.78 13.41 -5.25
C ILE A 185 -0.55 13.57 -6.13
N TYR A 186 0.45 12.71 -5.97
CA TYR A 186 1.69 12.81 -6.74
C TYR A 186 2.17 11.47 -7.27
N GLN A 187 2.95 11.50 -8.34
CA GLN A 187 3.52 10.31 -8.94
C GLN A 187 4.74 9.81 -8.16
N ARG A 188 4.74 8.51 -7.87
CA ARG A 188 5.78 7.82 -7.12
C ARG A 188 7.02 7.61 -7.99
N LYS A 189 8.21 7.53 -7.37
CA LYS A 189 9.46 7.17 -8.08
C LYS A 189 9.47 5.70 -8.50
N THR A 190 8.91 4.82 -7.67
CA THR A 190 8.86 3.37 -7.89
C THR A 190 7.40 2.90 -7.82
N PRO A 191 6.83 2.31 -8.88
CA PRO A 191 5.44 1.82 -8.85
C PRO A 191 5.22 0.70 -7.83
N LYS A 192 4.03 0.66 -7.23
CA LYS A 192 3.60 -0.42 -6.32
C LYS A 192 3.27 -1.68 -7.13
N VAL A 193 3.68 -2.84 -6.64
CA VAL A 193 3.24 -4.14 -7.17
C VAL A 193 1.83 -4.42 -6.65
N ILE A 194 0.85 -4.44 -7.55
CA ILE A 194 -0.55 -4.73 -7.20
C ILE A 194 -0.74 -6.25 -7.15
N ARG A 195 -1.40 -6.71 -6.08
CA ARG A 195 -1.89 -8.08 -5.96
C ARG A 195 -3.37 -8.09 -6.27
N TYR A 196 -3.80 -9.13 -6.98
CA TYR A 196 -5.18 -9.32 -7.38
C TYR A 196 -5.56 -10.79 -7.24
N VAL A 197 -6.85 -11.06 -7.14
CA VAL A 197 -7.41 -12.38 -6.90
C VAL A 197 -7.45 -13.13 -8.22
N LYS A 198 -6.66 -14.20 -8.37
CA LYS A 198 -6.65 -14.98 -9.61
C LYS A 198 -7.88 -15.89 -9.71
N TYR A 199 -9.03 -15.33 -10.05
CA TYR A 199 -10.24 -16.07 -10.37
C TYR A 199 -9.98 -17.05 -11.51
N ASN A 200 -10.59 -18.23 -11.42
CA ASN A 200 -10.43 -19.26 -12.44
C ASN A 200 -11.54 -19.11 -13.48
N TYR A 201 -11.14 -18.83 -14.72
CA TYR A 201 -12.03 -18.66 -15.86
C TYR A 201 -13.08 -19.77 -16.03
N LYS A 202 -12.76 -21.02 -15.69
CA LYS A 202 -13.69 -22.16 -15.90
C LYS A 202 -14.75 -22.29 -14.80
N THR A 203 -14.40 -21.92 -13.57
CA THR A 203 -15.28 -22.12 -12.40
C THR A 203 -15.98 -20.83 -11.99
N ASP A 204 -15.35 -19.69 -12.26
CA ASP A 204 -15.80 -18.37 -11.86
C ASP A 204 -15.43 -17.35 -12.96
N SER A 205 -16.08 -17.51 -14.13
CA SER A 205 -15.86 -16.66 -15.30
C SER A 205 -16.30 -15.22 -15.03
N GLU A 206 -17.40 -15.04 -14.31
CA GLU A 206 -17.97 -13.71 -14.04
C GLU A 206 -17.01 -12.83 -13.23
N ASN A 207 -16.49 -13.31 -12.10
CA ASN A 207 -15.53 -12.53 -11.32
C ASN A 207 -14.19 -12.35 -12.05
N PHE A 208 -13.80 -13.32 -12.89
CA PHE A 208 -12.62 -13.21 -13.71
C PHE A 208 -12.69 -12.03 -14.70
N TYR A 209 -13.83 -11.87 -15.40
CA TYR A 209 -14.03 -10.74 -16.31
C TYR A 209 -14.22 -9.43 -15.55
N ARG A 210 -15.03 -9.45 -14.49
CA ARG A 210 -15.26 -8.30 -13.61
C ARG A 210 -13.97 -7.70 -13.09
N GLU A 211 -13.08 -8.51 -12.52
CA GLU A 211 -11.81 -8.03 -11.95
C GLU A 211 -10.88 -7.47 -13.03
N ARG A 212 -10.82 -8.09 -14.21
CA ARG A 212 -10.02 -7.59 -15.33
C ARG A 212 -10.50 -6.23 -15.82
N LEU A 213 -11.81 -6.09 -16.01
CA LEU A 213 -12.42 -4.81 -16.37
C LEU A 213 -12.14 -3.75 -15.29
N MET A 214 -12.33 -4.12 -14.02
CA MET A 214 -12.10 -3.22 -12.89
C MET A 214 -10.66 -2.71 -12.80
N LEU A 215 -9.66 -3.55 -13.09
CA LEU A 215 -8.25 -3.16 -12.98
C LEU A 215 -7.76 -2.35 -14.19
N PHE A 216 -8.17 -2.74 -15.41
CA PHE A 216 -7.53 -2.28 -16.65
C PHE A 216 -8.40 -1.38 -17.52
N TYR A 217 -9.70 -1.27 -17.25
CA TYR A 217 -10.58 -0.32 -17.93
C TYR A 217 -10.75 0.95 -17.08
N PRO A 218 -10.84 2.16 -17.67
CA PRO A 218 -11.20 3.36 -16.92
C PRO A 218 -12.68 3.39 -16.55
N TRP A 219 -13.02 3.57 -15.26
CA TRP A 219 -14.41 3.61 -14.79
C TRP A 219 -14.59 4.55 -13.59
N ARG A 220 -15.82 4.97 -13.29
CA ARG A 220 -16.18 5.66 -12.04
C ARG A 220 -17.19 4.86 -11.23
N ASN A 221 -18.12 4.20 -11.91
CA ASN A 221 -19.11 3.33 -11.29
C ASN A 221 -19.10 1.96 -11.98
N GLU A 222 -18.94 0.91 -11.17
CA GLU A 222 -18.82 -0.47 -11.64
C GLU A 222 -20.06 -0.94 -12.41
N LEU A 223 -21.27 -0.64 -11.93
CA LEU A 223 -22.51 -1.14 -12.52
C LEU A 223 -22.86 -0.40 -13.82
N SER A 224 -22.68 0.93 -13.86
CA SER A 224 -22.98 1.69 -15.07
C SER A 224 -21.92 1.51 -16.15
N ASP A 225 -20.64 1.56 -15.76
CA ASP A 225 -19.54 1.72 -16.72
C ASP A 225 -18.93 0.38 -17.14
N LEU A 226 -18.95 -0.63 -16.26
CA LEU A 226 -18.35 -1.95 -16.54
C LEU A 226 -19.38 -3.01 -16.90
N GLN A 227 -20.53 -3.05 -16.21
CA GLN A 227 -21.60 -4.00 -16.53
C GLN A 227 -22.42 -3.55 -17.76
N CYS A 228 -22.41 -2.24 -18.10
CA CYS A 228 -23.03 -1.68 -19.30
C CYS A 228 -24.47 -2.15 -19.59
N GLY A 229 -25.24 -2.48 -18.55
CA GLY A 229 -26.62 -3.00 -18.69
C GLY A 229 -26.72 -4.44 -19.22
N HIS A 230 -25.61 -5.17 -19.34
CA HIS A 230 -25.60 -6.58 -19.68
C HIS A 230 -25.79 -7.47 -18.43
N GLU A 231 -26.36 -8.65 -18.62
CA GLU A 231 -26.55 -9.63 -17.53
C GLU A 231 -25.22 -10.14 -16.95
N THR A 232 -24.13 -10.15 -17.73
CA THR A 232 -22.81 -10.66 -17.31
C THR A 232 -21.66 -9.79 -17.82
N PHE A 233 -20.58 -9.69 -17.04
CA PHE A 233 -19.37 -8.94 -17.40
C PHE A 233 -18.61 -9.50 -18.62
N GLU A 234 -18.82 -10.77 -18.95
CA GLU A 234 -18.24 -11.40 -20.15
C GLU A 234 -18.72 -10.75 -21.45
N LYS A 235 -19.97 -10.26 -21.48
CA LYS A 235 -20.53 -9.60 -22.67
C LYS A 235 -19.98 -8.18 -22.89
N CYS A 236 -19.22 -7.65 -21.94
CA CYS A 236 -18.67 -6.28 -21.95
C CYS A 236 -17.19 -6.23 -22.35
N THR A 237 -16.52 -7.38 -22.50
CA THR A 237 -15.13 -7.52 -22.98
C THR A 237 -15.06 -7.88 -24.44
#